data_AF-A0A9X2WXD4-F1
#
_entry.id   AF-A0A9X2WXD4-F1
#
_cell.length_a   1.000
_cell.length_b   1.000
_cell.length_c   1.000
_cell.angle_alpha   90.00
_cell.angle_beta   90.00
_cell.angle_gamma   90.00
#
_symmetry.space_group_name_H-M   'P 1'
#
loop_
_entity.id
_entity.type
_entity.pdbx_description
1 polymer ?
#
loop_
_entity_poly.entity_id
_entity_poly.type
_entity_poly.pdbx_seq_one_letter_code
_entity_poly.pdbx_strand_id
1 'polypeptide(L)'
;MEQEKYVPPTMPDYPASYEEIMLTLAPYYHAKRPMDYFFELYVLSVLGYLPEESVALVEFSEKHPSFFSSTNGDWKAYVVNELHLSETIEIAIWDLWIRNSRNAKDNGWNYHPWHFAKNFLENYSAKGSRVDVWEAGALESAKQRIQVFRSGGN
;
A
#
# COMPACT_ATOMS: atom_id res chain seq x y z
N MET A 1 29.31 18.56 0.03
CA MET A 1 28.03 18.28 0.69
C MET A 1 27.97 16.77 0.84
N GLU A 2 28.23 16.23 2.03
CA GLU A 2 27.96 14.82 2.31
C GLU A 2 26.45 14.63 2.17
N GLN A 3 26.02 13.81 1.21
CA GLN A 3 24.64 13.33 1.20
C GLN A 3 24.47 12.52 2.49
N GLU A 4 23.63 12.99 3.41
CA GLU A 4 23.21 12.19 4.56
C GLU A 4 22.76 10.83 4.01
N LYS A 5 23.46 9.76 4.41
CA LYS A 5 23.07 8.41 4.01
C LYS A 5 21.70 8.16 4.59
N TYR A 6 20.67 8.13 3.75
CA TYR A 6 19.32 7.77 4.13
C TYR A 6 19.36 6.39 4.81
N VAL A 7 18.93 6.33 6.07
CA VAL A 7 18.80 5.07 6.81
C VAL A 7 17.33 4.66 6.73
N PRO A 8 17.00 3.56 6.03
CA PRO A 8 15.63 3.09 5.93
C PRO A 8 15.09 2.70 7.31
N PRO A 9 13.81 2.97 7.61
CA PRO A 9 13.20 2.54 8.86
C PRO A 9 13.14 1.01 8.93
N THR A 10 13.33 0.46 10.13
CA THR A 10 12.99 -0.94 10.42
C THR A 10 11.47 -1.08 10.39
N MET A 11 10.97 -1.95 9.53
CA MET A 11 9.55 -2.24 9.42
C MET A 11 9.20 -3.51 10.19
N PRO A 12 8.02 -3.57 10.83
CA PRO A 12 7.53 -4.80 11.43
C PRO A 12 7.22 -5.85 10.34
N ASP A 13 7.20 -7.12 10.75
CA ASP A 13 6.70 -8.21 9.92
C ASP A 13 5.22 -8.02 9.62
N TYR A 14 4.77 -8.50 8.45
CA TYR A 14 3.37 -8.43 8.06
C TYR A 14 2.48 -9.20 9.05
N PRO A 15 1.35 -8.62 9.47
CA PRO A 15 0.46 -9.27 10.41
C PRO A 15 -0.13 -10.54 9.78
N ALA A 16 0.09 -11.68 10.41
CA ALA A 16 -0.36 -13.00 9.99
C ALA A 16 -1.55 -13.52 10.82
N SER A 17 -1.86 -12.89 11.95
CA SER A 17 -2.96 -13.28 12.86
C SER A 17 -3.87 -12.10 13.22
N TYR A 18 -5.07 -12.41 13.72
CA TYR A 18 -6.00 -11.40 14.23
C TYR A 18 -5.37 -10.57 15.36
N GLU A 19 -4.64 -11.20 16.29
CA GLU A 19 -3.96 -10.49 17.37
C GLU A 19 -2.93 -9.50 16.82
N GLU A 20 -2.14 -9.89 15.81
CA GLU A 20 -1.15 -9.02 15.17
C GLU A 20 -1.80 -7.87 14.41
N ILE A 21 -2.94 -8.09 13.75
CA ILE A 21 -3.75 -7.00 13.18
C ILE A 21 -4.15 -6.02 14.27
N MET A 22 -4.70 -6.49 15.39
CA MET A 22 -5.14 -5.60 16.46
C MET A 22 -3.96 -4.82 17.07
N LEU A 23 -2.80 -5.45 17.24
CA LEU A 23 -1.59 -4.80 17.75
C LEU A 23 -1.06 -3.72 16.78
N THR A 24 -1.04 -4.01 15.48
CA THR A 24 -0.56 -3.07 14.46
C THR A 24 -1.57 -1.96 14.15
N LEU A 25 -2.87 -2.23 14.29
CA LEU A 25 -3.97 -1.29 14.11
C LEU A 25 -4.18 -0.36 15.33
N ALA A 26 -3.84 -0.79 16.54
CA ALA A 26 -4.08 -0.02 17.77
C ALA A 26 -3.53 1.44 17.72
N PRO A 27 -2.29 1.69 17.26
CA PRO A 27 -1.78 3.06 17.10
C PRO A 27 -2.64 3.91 16.15
N TYR A 28 -3.15 3.33 15.07
CA TYR A 28 -4.01 4.02 14.10
C TYR A 28 -5.38 4.36 14.70
N TYR A 29 -5.95 3.46 15.50
CA TYR A 29 -7.18 3.78 16.26
C TYR A 29 -6.96 4.91 17.26
N HIS A 30 -5.86 4.90 18.02
CA HIS A 30 -5.52 5.98 18.93
C HIS A 30 -5.33 7.32 18.21
N ALA A 31 -4.78 7.28 17.00
CA ALA A 31 -4.65 8.43 16.11
C ALA A 31 -5.93 8.80 15.35
N LYS A 32 -7.04 8.06 15.54
CA LYS A 32 -8.32 8.21 14.80
C LYS A 32 -8.17 8.11 13.28
N ARG A 33 -7.23 7.28 12.81
CA ARG A 33 -6.92 7.04 11.40
C ARG A 33 -6.90 5.54 11.05
N PRO A 34 -7.92 4.74 11.43
CA PRO A 34 -7.92 3.30 11.13
C PRO A 34 -7.95 3.01 9.61
N MET A 35 -8.52 3.91 8.80
CA MET A 35 -8.54 3.74 7.34
C MET A 35 -7.16 3.77 6.69
N ASP A 36 -6.24 4.53 7.25
CA ASP A 36 -4.86 4.61 6.77
C ASP A 36 -4.18 3.24 6.83
N TYR A 37 -4.41 2.50 7.92
CA TYR A 37 -3.90 1.14 8.08
C TYR A 37 -4.46 0.21 7.00
N PHE A 38 -5.78 0.22 6.78
CA PHE A 38 -6.39 -0.61 5.74
C PHE A 38 -5.95 -0.21 4.33
N PHE A 39 -5.65 1.07 4.11
CA PHE A 39 -5.08 1.52 2.84
C PHE A 39 -3.65 1.03 2.64
N GLU A 40 -2.81 1.06 3.68
CA GLU A 40 -1.47 0.47 3.64
C GLU A 40 -1.54 -1.03 3.31
N LEU A 41 -2.47 -1.77 3.93
CA LEU A 41 -2.70 -3.18 3.61
C LEU A 41 -3.20 -3.37 2.17
N TYR A 42 -4.07 -2.49 1.66
CA TYR A 42 -4.51 -2.52 0.27
C TYR A 42 -3.33 -2.36 -0.69
N VAL A 43 -2.43 -1.39 -0.44
CA VAL A 43 -1.21 -1.20 -1.24
C VAL A 43 -0.34 -2.46 -1.22
N LEU A 44 -0.13 -3.07 -0.05
CA LEU A 44 0.61 -4.32 0.08
C LEU A 44 -0.06 -5.48 -0.68
N SER A 45 -1.39 -5.53 -0.66
CA SER A 45 -2.16 -6.53 -1.40
C SER A 45 -1.99 -6.40 -2.91
N VAL A 46 -2.05 -5.17 -3.44
CA VAL A 46 -1.89 -4.88 -4.86
C VAL A 46 -0.50 -5.33 -5.35
N LEU A 47 0.51 -5.20 -4.50
CA LEU A 47 1.88 -5.63 -4.78
C LEU A 47 2.15 -7.12 -4.54
N GLY A 48 1.21 -7.86 -3.94
CA GLY A 48 1.38 -9.27 -3.61
C GLY A 48 2.29 -9.54 -2.41
N TYR A 49 2.45 -8.57 -1.51
CA TYR A 49 3.27 -8.71 -0.29
C TYR A 49 2.48 -9.09 0.96
N LEU A 50 1.15 -9.05 0.90
CA LEU A 50 0.34 -9.68 1.95
C LEU A 50 0.37 -11.20 1.79
N PRO A 51 0.48 -11.95 2.91
CA PRO A 51 0.28 -13.40 2.89
C PRO A 51 -1.04 -13.75 2.19
N GLU A 52 -1.01 -14.73 1.27
CA GLU A 52 -2.15 -15.08 0.40
C GLU A 52 -3.40 -15.56 1.16
N GLU A 53 -3.28 -15.83 2.46
CA GLU A 53 -4.41 -16.03 3.34
C GLU A 53 -4.41 -14.93 4.40
N SER A 54 -5.01 -13.79 4.09
CA SER A 54 -5.35 -12.79 5.10
C SER A 54 -6.47 -13.31 6.02
N VAL A 55 -6.34 -14.54 6.55
CA VAL A 55 -7.22 -15.15 7.56
C VAL A 55 -7.47 -14.15 8.66
N ALA A 56 -6.44 -13.41 9.06
CA ALA A 56 -6.53 -12.34 10.03
C ALA A 56 -7.52 -11.22 9.64
N LEU A 57 -7.57 -10.79 8.36
CA LEU A 57 -8.53 -9.76 7.89
C LEU A 57 -9.94 -10.33 7.73
N VAL A 58 -10.06 -11.59 7.32
CA VAL A 58 -11.36 -12.29 7.29
C VAL A 58 -11.91 -12.41 8.71
N GLU A 59 -11.09 -12.89 9.65
CA GLU A 59 -11.43 -13.01 11.06
C GLU A 59 -11.73 -11.63 11.70
N PHE A 60 -10.98 -10.58 11.32
CA PHE A 60 -11.30 -9.21 11.73
C PHE A 60 -12.68 -8.79 11.21
N SER A 61 -12.99 -9.05 9.93
CA SER A 61 -14.31 -8.75 9.35
C SER A 61 -15.45 -9.49 10.06
N GLU A 62 -15.25 -10.76 10.41
CA GLU A 62 -16.23 -11.56 11.15
C GLU A 62 -16.46 -11.03 12.57
N LYS A 63 -15.39 -10.63 13.27
CA LYS A 63 -15.46 -10.07 14.63
C LYS A 63 -15.97 -8.63 14.66
N HIS A 64 -15.80 -7.88 13.58
CA HIS A 64 -16.17 -6.47 13.45
C HIS A 64 -17.05 -6.22 12.22
N PRO A 65 -18.26 -6.80 12.15
CA PRO A 65 -19.08 -6.82 10.93
C PRO A 65 -19.52 -5.42 10.46
N SER A 66 -19.53 -4.43 11.35
CA SER A 66 -19.85 -3.04 11.01
C SER A 66 -18.75 -2.31 10.24
N PHE A 67 -17.50 -2.78 10.28
CA PHE A 67 -16.39 -2.10 9.59
C PHE A 67 -16.46 -2.26 8.07
N PHE A 68 -16.91 -3.41 7.58
CA PHE A 68 -16.99 -3.72 6.16
C PHE A 68 -18.42 -4.02 5.70
N SER A 69 -19.42 -3.56 6.46
CA SER A 69 -20.83 -3.90 6.21
C SER A 69 -21.33 -3.39 4.86
N SER A 70 -20.78 -2.29 4.35
CA SER A 70 -21.18 -1.73 3.04
C SER A 70 -20.70 -2.56 1.85
N THR A 71 -19.78 -3.50 2.06
CA THR A 71 -19.20 -4.37 1.01
C THR A 71 -19.28 -5.86 1.35
N ASN A 72 -20.19 -6.24 2.26
CA ASN A 72 -20.38 -7.64 2.69
C ASN A 72 -19.09 -8.33 3.16
N GLY A 73 -18.20 -7.60 3.84
CA GLY A 73 -16.94 -8.15 4.33
C GLY A 73 -15.77 -8.11 3.35
N ASP A 74 -15.96 -7.62 2.12
CA ASP A 74 -14.85 -7.36 1.20
C ASP A 74 -14.11 -6.09 1.61
N TRP A 75 -13.05 -6.26 2.39
CA TRP A 75 -12.23 -5.16 2.89
C TRP A 75 -11.53 -4.37 1.77
N LYS A 76 -11.19 -5.00 0.64
CA LYS A 76 -10.55 -4.32 -0.49
C LYS A 76 -11.56 -3.40 -1.16
N ALA A 77 -12.74 -3.92 -1.45
CA ALA A 77 -13.83 -3.12 -2.00
C ALA A 77 -14.21 -1.98 -1.04
N TYR A 78 -14.17 -2.23 0.28
CA TYR A 78 -14.44 -1.21 1.28
C TYR A 78 -13.42 -0.06 1.20
N VAL A 79 -12.12 -0.37 1.18
CA VAL A 79 -11.05 0.63 1.06
C VAL A 79 -11.19 1.45 -0.22
N VAL A 80 -11.45 0.79 -1.35
CA VAL A 80 -11.67 1.46 -2.65
C VAL A 80 -12.83 2.44 -2.58
N ASN A 81 -13.96 2.03 -1.99
CA ASN A 81 -15.16 2.84 -1.89
C ASN A 81 -15.00 4.00 -0.90
N GLU A 82 -14.51 3.72 0.31
CA GLU A 82 -14.39 4.69 1.40
C GLU A 82 -13.38 5.80 1.07
N LEU A 83 -12.30 5.45 0.37
CA LEU A 83 -11.29 6.43 -0.07
C LEU A 83 -11.54 7.00 -1.46
N HIS A 84 -12.63 6.58 -2.13
CA HIS A 84 -12.94 6.97 -3.51
C HIS A 84 -11.74 6.79 -4.47
N LEU A 85 -11.05 5.65 -4.37
CA LEU A 85 -9.86 5.40 -5.16
C LEU A 85 -10.20 5.37 -6.66
N SER A 86 -9.33 5.95 -7.50
CA SER A 86 -9.52 5.92 -8.94
C SER A 86 -9.32 4.51 -9.51
N GLU A 87 -9.91 4.24 -10.68
CA GLU A 87 -9.71 2.98 -11.41
C GLU A 87 -8.23 2.73 -11.78
N THR A 88 -7.40 3.78 -11.72
CA THR A 88 -5.97 3.71 -12.03
C THR A 88 -5.07 3.62 -10.81
N ILE A 89 -5.63 3.55 -9.60
CA ILE A 89 -4.84 3.57 -8.35
C ILE A 89 -3.84 2.41 -8.28
N GLU A 90 -4.23 1.21 -8.73
CA GLU A 90 -3.34 0.05 -8.73
C GLU A 90 -2.17 0.22 -9.69
N ILE A 91 -2.40 0.92 -10.81
CA ILE A 91 -1.35 1.27 -11.77
C ILE A 91 -0.38 2.27 -11.12
N ALA A 92 -0.88 3.27 -10.39
CA ALA A 92 -0.06 4.22 -9.66
C ALA A 92 0.79 3.52 -8.58
N ILE A 93 0.20 2.60 -7.82
CA ILE A 93 0.88 1.78 -6.81
C ILE A 93 2.05 1.02 -7.43
N TRP A 94 1.79 0.25 -8.49
CA TRP A 94 2.83 -0.54 -9.15
C TRP A 94 3.90 0.33 -9.79
N ASP A 95 3.53 1.42 -10.46
CA ASP A 95 4.47 2.31 -11.12
C ASP A 95 5.44 2.97 -10.13
N LEU A 96 4.90 3.50 -9.02
CA LEU A 96 5.70 4.13 -7.96
C LEU A 96 6.55 3.10 -7.23
N TRP A 97 6.04 1.89 -6.99
CA TRP A 97 6.81 0.80 -6.40
C TRP A 97 8.04 0.48 -7.24
N ILE A 98 7.87 0.27 -8.56
CA ILE A 98 8.97 -0.06 -9.48
C ILE A 98 10.02 1.06 -9.49
N ARG A 99 9.58 2.31 -9.66
CA ARG A 99 10.49 3.46 -9.73
C ARG A 99 11.26 3.67 -8.43
N ASN A 100 10.57 3.61 -7.31
CA ASN A 100 11.20 3.87 -6.03
C ASN A 100 12.07 2.70 -5.56
N SER A 101 11.68 1.45 -5.83
CA SER A 101 12.51 0.28 -5.51
C SER A 101 13.81 0.28 -6.30
N ARG A 102 13.76 0.68 -7.58
CA ARG A 102 14.96 0.89 -8.39
C ARG A 102 15.85 1.97 -7.79
N ASN A 103 15.27 3.12 -7.43
CA ASN A 103 16.01 4.22 -6.81
C ASN A 103 16.66 3.78 -5.48
N ALA A 104 15.94 3.05 -4.64
CA ALA A 104 16.47 2.52 -3.38
C ALA A 104 17.69 1.61 -3.63
N LYS A 105 17.56 0.68 -4.58
CA LYS A 105 18.63 -0.25 -4.97
C LYS A 105 19.85 0.49 -5.50
N ASP A 106 19.66 1.50 -6.35
CA ASP A 106 20.74 2.35 -6.88
C ASP A 106 21.45 3.14 -5.76
N ASN A 107 20.77 3.41 -4.64
CA ASN A 107 21.30 4.03 -3.43
C ASN A 107 21.80 3.02 -2.37
N GLY A 108 21.88 1.73 -2.71
CA GLY A 108 22.47 0.70 -1.85
C GLY A 108 21.56 0.16 -0.75
N TRP A 109 20.24 0.31 -0.86
CA TRP A 109 19.29 -0.26 0.10
C TRP A 109 18.07 -0.91 -0.56
N ASN A 110 17.40 -1.80 0.17
CA ASN A 110 16.19 -2.48 -0.31
C ASN A 110 14.95 -1.76 0.22
N TYR A 111 14.05 -1.37 -0.67
CA TYR A 111 12.81 -0.71 -0.26
C TYR A 111 11.85 -1.71 0.36
N HIS A 112 11.63 -1.63 1.67
CA HIS A 112 10.64 -2.47 2.33
C HIS A 112 9.21 -2.14 1.81
N PRO A 113 8.39 -3.11 1.39
CA PRO A 113 7.07 -2.82 0.81
C PRO A 113 6.13 -2.10 1.76
N TRP A 114 6.16 -2.40 3.07
CA TRP A 114 5.36 -1.64 4.03
C TRP A 114 5.84 -0.20 4.18
N HIS A 115 7.15 0.05 4.10
CA HIS A 115 7.66 1.42 4.12
C HIS A 115 7.18 2.18 2.87
N PHE A 116 7.14 1.50 1.72
CA PHE A 116 6.53 2.04 0.51
C PHE A 116 5.03 2.35 0.71
N ALA A 117 4.26 1.45 1.33
CA ALA A 117 2.84 1.66 1.57
C ALA A 117 2.56 2.90 2.43
N LYS A 118 3.36 3.13 3.48
CA LYS A 118 3.31 4.36 4.30
C LYS A 118 3.61 5.61 3.48
N ASN A 119 4.69 5.60 2.71
CA ASN A 119 5.05 6.73 1.86
C ASN A 119 3.99 6.97 0.78
N PHE A 120 3.38 5.92 0.24
CA PHE A 120 2.30 6.05 -0.72
C PHE A 120 1.07 6.73 -0.09
N LEU A 121 0.64 6.28 1.09
CA LEU A 121 -0.44 6.90 1.86
C LEU A 121 -0.15 8.39 2.11
N GLU A 122 1.05 8.74 2.57
CA GLU A 122 1.44 10.12 2.84
C GLU A 122 1.35 10.99 1.58
N ASN A 123 1.87 10.50 0.45
CA ASN A 123 1.80 11.21 -0.83
C ASN A 123 0.37 11.28 -1.37
N TYR A 124 -0.43 10.22 -1.23
CA TYR A 124 -1.83 10.19 -1.63
C TYR A 124 -2.66 11.21 -0.85
N SER A 125 -2.43 11.30 0.46
CA SER A 125 -3.17 12.18 1.38
C SER A 125 -2.71 13.65 1.33
N ALA A 126 -1.59 13.93 0.65
CA ALA A 126 -1.05 15.27 0.54
C ALA A 126 -2.01 16.21 -0.21
N LYS A 127 -2.08 17.47 0.24
CA LYS A 127 -2.91 18.48 -0.43
C LYS A 127 -2.43 18.68 -1.87
N GLY A 128 -3.34 18.50 -2.83
CA GLY A 128 -3.01 18.61 -4.25
C GLY A 128 -2.19 17.42 -4.78
N SER A 129 -2.31 16.26 -4.12
CA SER A 129 -1.73 15.01 -4.58
C SER A 129 -1.99 14.75 -6.05
N ARG A 130 -0.96 14.21 -6.72
CA ARG A 130 -0.98 13.83 -8.14
C ARG A 130 -0.55 12.38 -8.32
N VAL A 131 -0.60 11.56 -7.26
CA VAL A 131 -0.07 10.19 -7.31
C VAL A 131 -0.79 9.31 -8.32
N ASP A 132 -2.08 9.55 -8.55
CA ASP A 132 -2.92 8.85 -9.53
C ASP A 132 -3.50 9.80 -10.60
N VAL A 133 -2.87 10.98 -10.79
CA VAL A 133 -3.23 11.94 -11.82
C VAL A 133 -2.26 11.81 -12.99
N TRP A 134 -2.78 11.46 -14.15
CA TRP A 134 -1.97 11.13 -15.32
C TRP A 134 -1.89 12.29 -16.30
N GLU A 135 -0.67 12.74 -16.59
CA GLU A 135 -0.40 13.60 -17.73
C GLU A 135 -0.44 12.80 -19.04
N ALA A 136 -0.50 13.50 -20.18
CA ALA A 136 -0.60 12.87 -21.48
C ALA A 136 0.54 11.84 -21.70
N GLY A 137 0.17 10.59 -21.97
CA GLY A 137 1.12 9.48 -22.18
C GLY A 137 1.73 8.86 -20.91
N ALA A 138 1.52 9.45 -19.73
CA ALA A 138 2.08 8.95 -18.48
C ALA A 138 1.48 7.59 -18.08
N LEU A 139 0.15 7.43 -18.25
CA LEU A 139 -0.57 6.19 -17.93
C LEU A 139 -0.08 5.01 -18.79
N GLU A 140 0.06 5.21 -20.09
CA GLU A 140 0.53 4.16 -21.01
C GLU A 140 1.99 3.79 -20.72
N SER A 141 2.82 4.79 -20.40
CA SER A 141 4.21 4.55 -19.98
C SER A 141 4.29 3.74 -18.68
N ALA A 142 3.37 3.99 -17.73
CA ALA A 142 3.28 3.21 -16.49
C ALA A 142 2.86 1.76 -16.77
N LYS A 143 1.81 1.54 -17.56
CA LYS A 143 1.38 0.20 -17.96
C LYS A 143 2.51 -0.59 -18.63
N GLN A 144 3.27 0.04 -19.52
CA GLN A 144 4.42 -0.59 -20.17
C GLN A 144 5.51 -0.98 -19.17
N ARG A 145 5.85 -0.11 -18.21
CA ARG A 145 6.82 -0.43 -17.14
C ARG A 145 6.37 -1.62 -16.30
N ILE A 146 5.09 -1.67 -15.93
CA ILE A 146 4.52 -2.77 -15.15
C ILE A 146 4.58 -4.08 -15.95
N GLN A 147 4.22 -4.04 -17.22
CA GLN A 147 4.30 -5.21 -18.10
C GLN A 147 5.73 -5.73 -18.19
N VAL A 148 6.72 -4.85 -18.45
CA VAL A 148 8.14 -5.23 -18.50
C VAL A 148 8.60 -5.82 -17.18
N PHE A 149 8.23 -5.22 -16.04
CA PHE A 149 8.59 -5.72 -14.72
C PHE A 149 8.03 -7.13 -14.46
N ARG A 150 6.75 -7.38 -14.80
CA ARG A 150 6.09 -8.68 -14.61
C ARG A 150 6.59 -9.75 -15.58
N SER A 151 6.87 -9.40 -16.82
CA SER A 151 7.41 -10.35 -17.82
C SER A 151 8.90 -10.65 -17.63
N GLY A 152 9.63 -9.75 -16.97
CA GLY A 152 11.07 -9.89 -16.74
C GLY A 152 11.47 -10.94 -15.72
N GLY A 153 10.52 -11.50 -14.97
CA GLY A 153 10.77 -12.50 -13.92
C GLY A 153 11.77 -12.00 -12.88
N ASN A 154 11.27 -11.32 -11.84
CA ASN A 154 12.04 -11.21 -10.59
C ASN A 154 11.85 -12.48 -9.76
#